data_AF-A0A523KYW6-F1
#
_entry.id   AF-A0A523KYW6-F1
#
_cell.length_a   1.000
_cell.length_b   1.000
_cell.length_c   1.000
_cell.angle_alpha   90.00
_cell.angle_beta   90.00
_cell.angle_gamma   90.00
#
_symmetry.space_group_name_H-M   'P 1'
#
loop_
_entity.id
_entity.type
_entity.pdbx_description
1 polymer ?
#
loop_
_entity_poly.entity_id
_entity_poly.type
_entity_poly.pdbx_seq_one_letter_code
_entity_poly.pdbx_strand_id
1 'polypeptide(L)'
;MDTLCQPDDEVIIPLPSYFNHLMWLSIRGVKPKFLSFDAETALPDPQQAAALISPRTRAIVLVTPNNPSGATYSPECIEEFYQLASAHNIALIIDETYRDFIDVNLPIHGLFEHREWHKHFVHLYSFSKVYSLTGHRTGALVAGPALLEQIEKVQDCTAICAPHAGQLAALYGLKNLHDWKLEKARELQVRAEAIKTAFEHPDLNYRLICAGAYFAYIEHPFNTPSRSVVKRLIEKFDLVSLPGSYFGPKQEKFIRFAFANVHESHFNEVVRRLIGSQQEVFL
;
A
#
# COMPACT_ATOMS: atom_id res chain seq x y z
N MET A 1 -4.38 9.44 12.81
CA MET A 1 -5.57 10.16 12.31
C MET A 1 -6.34 10.80 13.45
N ASP A 2 -6.81 10.04 14.43
CA ASP A 2 -7.59 10.57 15.57
C ASP A 2 -6.88 11.68 16.36
N THR A 3 -5.55 11.68 16.39
CA THR A 3 -4.73 12.70 17.04
C THR A 3 -4.44 13.93 16.17
N LEU A 4 -4.68 13.85 14.85
CA LEU A 4 -4.27 14.85 13.87
C LEU A 4 -5.46 15.61 13.25
N CYS A 5 -6.65 15.03 13.29
CA CYS A 5 -7.79 15.49 12.51
C CYS A 5 -9.04 15.64 13.36
N GLN A 6 -9.84 16.65 13.03
CA GLN A 6 -11.22 16.79 13.46
C GLN A 6 -12.19 16.46 12.32
N PRO A 7 -13.49 16.27 12.59
CA PRO A 7 -14.49 16.20 11.53
C PRO A 7 -14.35 17.38 10.55
N ASP A 8 -14.58 17.11 9.26
CA ASP A 8 -14.41 18.01 8.13
C ASP A 8 -12.97 18.43 7.80
N ASP A 9 -11.95 18.02 8.56
CA ASP A 9 -10.56 18.15 8.11
C ASP A 9 -10.27 17.27 6.90
N GLU A 10 -9.21 17.60 6.17
CA GLU A 10 -8.84 16.97 4.92
C GLU A 10 -7.53 16.17 5.06
N VAL A 11 -7.47 15.00 4.44
CA VAL A 11 -6.27 14.17 4.34
C VAL A 11 -6.04 13.81 2.88
N ILE A 12 -4.85 14.10 2.36
CA ILE A 12 -4.47 13.74 0.99
C ILE A 12 -4.09 12.26 0.95
N ILE A 13 -4.74 11.52 0.04
CA ILE A 13 -4.56 10.07 -0.14
C ILE A 13 -4.26 9.78 -1.62
N PRO A 14 -3.06 9.30 -1.98
CA PRO A 14 -2.76 8.74 -3.28
C PRO A 14 -3.69 7.57 -3.62
N LEU A 15 -4.13 7.54 -4.86
CA LEU A 15 -4.81 6.41 -5.47
C LEU A 15 -3.81 5.55 -6.25
N PRO A 16 -4.02 4.23 -6.37
CA PRO A 16 -4.99 3.48 -5.59
C PRO A 16 -4.55 3.40 -4.12
N SER A 17 -5.53 3.35 -3.22
CA SER A 17 -5.31 3.46 -1.77
C SER A 17 -5.65 2.19 -1.03
N TYR A 18 -5.00 1.96 0.11
CA TYR A 18 -5.38 0.88 1.02
C TYR A 18 -6.73 1.21 1.67
N PHE A 19 -7.75 0.39 1.38
CA PHE A 19 -9.15 0.64 1.74
C PHE A 19 -9.40 0.92 3.23
N ASN A 20 -8.58 0.39 4.15
CA ASN A 20 -8.72 0.66 5.58
C ASN A 20 -8.48 2.13 5.94
N HIS A 21 -7.60 2.84 5.22
CA HIS A 21 -7.42 4.28 5.46
C HIS A 21 -8.72 5.03 5.16
N LEU A 22 -9.37 4.73 4.03
CA LEU A 22 -10.63 5.36 3.66
C LEU A 22 -11.77 5.04 4.64
N MET A 23 -11.87 3.79 5.09
CA MET A 23 -12.86 3.40 6.09
C MET A 23 -12.65 4.15 7.41
N TRP A 24 -11.41 4.30 7.88
CA TRP A 24 -11.12 5.02 9.10
C TRP A 24 -11.43 6.52 8.99
N LEU A 25 -11.02 7.16 7.88
CA LEU A 25 -11.34 8.56 7.62
C LEU A 25 -12.86 8.80 7.59
N SER A 26 -13.61 7.90 6.93
CA SER A 26 -15.07 7.99 6.84
C SER A 26 -15.76 7.92 8.20
N ILE A 27 -15.37 6.98 9.07
CA ILE A 27 -15.96 6.83 10.41
C ILE A 27 -15.67 8.08 11.28
N ARG A 28 -14.56 8.78 11.03
CA ARG A 28 -14.18 10.01 11.75
C ARG A 28 -14.72 11.29 11.13
N GLY A 29 -15.46 11.22 10.01
CA GLY A 29 -15.94 12.42 9.30
C GLY A 29 -14.82 13.24 8.67
N VAL A 30 -13.65 12.64 8.44
CA VAL A 30 -12.48 13.27 7.80
C VAL A 30 -12.58 13.07 6.29
N LYS A 31 -12.33 14.13 5.51
CA LYS A 31 -12.52 14.17 4.06
C LYS A 31 -11.25 13.73 3.33
N PRO A 32 -11.27 12.61 2.58
CA PRO A 32 -10.14 12.26 1.74
C PRO A 32 -10.06 13.20 0.52
N LYS A 33 -8.87 13.76 0.27
CA LYS A 33 -8.52 14.46 -0.96
C LYS A 33 -7.71 13.49 -1.81
N PHE A 34 -8.36 12.93 -2.82
CA PHE A 34 -7.74 11.90 -3.65
C PHE A 34 -6.70 12.50 -4.59
N LEU A 35 -5.48 12.01 -4.48
CA LEU A 35 -4.39 12.31 -5.41
C LEU A 35 -4.32 11.17 -6.44
N SER A 36 -4.53 11.48 -7.70
CA SER A 36 -4.37 10.48 -8.77
C SER A 36 -2.92 10.02 -8.87
N PHE A 37 -2.73 8.80 -9.36
CA PHE A 37 -1.42 8.31 -9.77
C PHE A 37 -1.30 8.31 -11.29
N ASP A 38 -0.07 8.28 -11.76
CA ASP A 38 0.27 8.01 -13.14
C ASP A 38 0.26 6.48 -13.37
N ALA A 39 -0.53 6.02 -14.33
CA ALA A 39 -0.67 4.60 -14.65
C ALA A 39 0.55 4.03 -15.40
N GLU A 40 1.41 4.86 -15.98
CA GLU A 40 2.65 4.42 -16.63
C GLU A 40 3.76 4.18 -15.60
N THR A 41 3.84 5.04 -14.58
CA THR A 41 4.88 4.95 -13.54
C THR A 41 4.42 4.26 -12.26
N ALA A 42 3.11 4.13 -12.07
CA ALA A 42 2.45 3.69 -10.84
C ALA A 42 2.70 4.61 -9.61
N LEU A 43 3.18 5.85 -9.85
CA LEU A 43 3.59 6.79 -8.81
C LEU A 43 2.61 7.98 -8.66
N PRO A 44 2.44 8.51 -7.44
CA PRO A 44 1.79 9.80 -7.22
C PRO A 44 2.77 10.95 -7.48
N ASP A 45 2.19 12.12 -7.80
CA ASP A 45 2.95 13.33 -8.12
C ASP A 45 2.85 14.35 -6.96
N PRO A 46 3.99 14.71 -6.31
CA PRO A 46 4.03 15.74 -5.26
C PRO A 46 3.50 17.11 -5.69
N GLN A 47 3.68 17.51 -6.97
CA GLN A 47 3.20 18.79 -7.46
C GLN A 47 1.67 18.82 -7.55
N GLN A 48 1.06 17.72 -7.99
CA GLN A 48 -0.40 17.56 -7.97
C GLN A 48 -0.93 17.52 -6.53
N ALA A 49 -0.17 16.96 -5.59
CA ALA A 49 -0.53 16.97 -4.18
C ALA A 49 -0.59 18.39 -3.60
N ALA A 50 0.38 19.25 -3.96
CA ALA A 50 0.42 20.64 -3.52
C ALA A 50 -0.86 21.40 -3.88
N ALA A 51 -1.41 21.17 -5.07
CA ALA A 51 -2.67 21.78 -5.53
C ALA A 51 -3.92 21.32 -4.75
N LEU A 52 -3.83 20.22 -4.01
CA LEU A 52 -4.94 19.70 -3.18
C LEU A 52 -4.93 20.27 -1.76
N ILE A 53 -3.83 20.90 -1.34
CA ILE A 53 -3.70 21.43 0.02
C ILE A 53 -4.63 22.63 0.21
N SER A 54 -5.35 22.62 1.33
CA SER A 54 -6.22 23.69 1.77
C SER A 54 -5.97 24.01 3.26
N PRO A 55 -6.56 25.09 3.82
CA PRO A 55 -6.50 25.37 5.25
C PRO A 55 -7.05 24.24 6.16
N ARG A 56 -7.82 23.30 5.59
CA ARG A 56 -8.36 22.12 6.28
C ARG A 56 -7.47 20.89 6.17
N THR A 57 -6.43 20.92 5.34
CA THR A 57 -5.51 19.78 5.20
C THR A 57 -4.70 19.59 6.48
N ARG A 58 -4.64 18.34 6.96
CA ARG A 58 -3.90 17.96 8.18
C ARG A 58 -2.81 16.94 7.93
N ALA A 59 -2.96 16.12 6.89
CA ALA A 59 -1.95 15.11 6.59
C ALA A 59 -1.94 14.71 5.11
N ILE A 60 -0.81 14.15 4.69
CA ILE A 60 -0.62 13.34 3.49
C ILE A 60 -0.31 11.93 3.96
N VAL A 61 -0.93 10.90 3.37
CA VAL A 61 -0.61 9.49 3.65
C VAL A 61 -0.01 8.85 2.43
N LEU A 62 1.19 8.29 2.56
CA LEU A 62 1.82 7.45 1.55
C LEU A 62 1.84 6.00 2.04
N VAL A 63 1.71 5.05 1.12
CA VAL A 63 1.90 3.63 1.39
C VAL A 63 2.94 3.12 0.40
N THR A 64 4.10 2.68 0.89
CA THR A 64 5.23 2.25 0.05
C THR A 64 6.01 1.10 0.72
N PRO A 65 6.16 -0.07 0.07
CA PRO A 65 5.45 -0.51 -1.13
C PRO A 65 3.93 -0.43 -0.99
N ASN A 66 3.27 0.02 -2.05
CA ASN A 66 1.86 0.34 -2.06
C ASN A 66 0.98 -0.91 -2.08
N ASN A 67 -0.06 -0.92 -1.24
CA ASN A 67 -1.23 -1.78 -1.43
C ASN A 67 -2.38 -0.89 -1.91
N PRO A 68 -2.90 -1.10 -3.13
CA PRO A 68 -2.82 -2.32 -3.92
C PRO A 68 -1.79 -2.36 -5.05
N SER A 69 -1.11 -1.25 -5.38
CA SER A 69 -0.41 -1.18 -6.68
C SER A 69 0.83 -2.06 -6.77
N GLY A 70 1.46 -2.34 -5.63
CA GLY A 70 2.80 -2.95 -5.56
C GLY A 70 3.93 -1.95 -5.81
N ALA A 71 3.62 -0.70 -6.16
CA ALA A 71 4.60 0.33 -6.47
C ALA A 71 5.43 0.70 -5.23
N THR A 72 6.74 0.86 -5.44
CA THR A 72 7.66 1.40 -4.43
C THR A 72 8.01 2.82 -4.83
N TYR A 73 7.82 3.77 -3.92
CA TYR A 73 8.16 5.17 -4.15
C TYR A 73 9.65 5.38 -3.90
N SER A 74 10.30 6.14 -4.79
CA SER A 74 11.72 6.41 -4.67
C SER A 74 12.01 7.32 -3.47
N PRO A 75 13.25 7.30 -2.93
CA PRO A 75 13.67 8.22 -1.88
C PRO A 75 13.40 9.69 -2.24
N GLU A 76 13.61 10.08 -3.50
CA GLU A 76 13.41 11.44 -4.00
C GLU A 76 11.94 11.83 -3.99
N CYS A 77 11.05 10.94 -4.45
CA CYS A 77 9.61 11.16 -4.39
C CYS A 77 9.12 11.35 -2.94
N ILE A 78 9.61 10.50 -2.02
CA ILE A 78 9.28 10.58 -0.59
C ILE A 78 9.80 11.88 0.02
N GLU A 79 11.01 12.30 -0.33
CA GLU A 79 11.60 13.56 0.10
C GLU A 79 10.78 14.77 -0.36
N GLU A 80 10.32 14.79 -1.61
CA GLU A 80 9.46 15.87 -2.13
C GLU A 80 8.13 15.97 -1.36
N PHE A 81 7.51 14.85 -1.01
CA PHE A 81 6.33 14.85 -0.14
C PHE A 81 6.63 15.33 1.28
N TYR A 82 7.80 15.01 1.82
CA TYR A 82 8.23 15.48 3.13
C TYR A 82 8.44 17.00 3.14
N GLN A 83 9.12 17.54 2.12
CA GLN A 83 9.31 18.97 1.96
C GLN A 83 7.96 19.70 1.82
N LEU A 84 7.03 19.13 1.05
CA LEU A 84 5.67 19.67 0.93
C LEU A 84 4.94 19.68 2.27
N ALA A 85 4.95 18.56 3.02
CA ALA A 85 4.30 18.48 4.31
C ALA A 85 4.89 19.47 5.33
N SER A 86 6.22 19.59 5.36
CA SER A 86 6.96 20.55 6.19
C SER A 86 6.59 22.00 5.86
N ALA A 87 6.62 22.37 4.57
CA ALA A 87 6.30 23.73 4.10
C ALA A 87 4.87 24.18 4.46
N HIS A 88 3.93 23.24 4.55
CA HIS A 88 2.54 23.50 4.91
C HIS A 88 2.20 23.20 6.38
N ASN A 89 3.18 22.79 7.19
CA ASN A 89 3.01 22.40 8.59
C ASN A 89 1.89 21.35 8.79
N ILE A 90 1.88 20.33 7.93
CA ILE A 90 0.98 19.17 8.01
C ILE A 90 1.78 17.89 8.24
N ALA A 91 1.12 16.81 8.66
CA ALA A 91 1.79 15.53 8.86
C ALA A 91 2.02 14.79 7.54
N LEU A 92 3.21 14.21 7.35
CA LEU A 92 3.46 13.15 6.39
C LEU A 92 3.41 11.81 7.14
N ILE A 93 2.46 10.96 6.79
CA ILE A 93 2.34 9.60 7.31
C ILE A 93 2.82 8.65 6.22
N ILE A 94 3.80 7.82 6.50
CA ILE A 94 4.25 6.76 5.58
C ILE A 94 3.96 5.40 6.22
N ASP A 95 3.09 4.62 5.57
CA ASP A 95 2.85 3.22 5.88
C ASP A 95 3.83 2.33 5.10
N GLU A 96 4.82 1.82 5.81
CA GLU A 96 5.88 0.97 5.28
C GLU A 96 5.68 -0.51 5.66
N THR A 97 4.41 -0.97 5.70
CA THR A 97 4.05 -2.37 6.02
C THR A 97 4.83 -3.42 5.22
N TYR A 98 5.26 -3.09 3.99
CA TYR A 98 5.95 -4.01 3.08
C TYR A 98 7.43 -3.67 2.86
N ARG A 99 8.04 -2.77 3.64
CA ARG A 99 9.42 -2.29 3.40
C ARG A 99 10.47 -3.38 3.29
N ASP A 100 10.39 -4.39 4.16
CA ASP A 100 11.38 -5.46 4.23
C ASP A 100 11.39 -6.38 3.00
N PHE A 101 10.50 -6.17 2.02
CA PHE A 101 10.49 -6.92 0.77
C PHE A 101 11.14 -6.20 -0.42
N ILE A 102 11.66 -4.97 -0.22
CA ILE A 102 12.46 -4.26 -1.23
C ILE A 102 13.94 -4.59 -1.00
N ASP A 103 14.48 -4.08 0.10
CA ASP A 103 15.84 -4.33 0.56
C ASP A 103 15.84 -4.35 2.09
N VAL A 104 16.28 -5.46 2.67
CA VAL A 104 16.32 -5.67 4.12
C VAL A 104 17.47 -4.88 4.77
N ASN A 105 18.49 -4.51 4.00
CA ASN A 105 19.74 -3.94 4.50
C ASN A 105 19.80 -2.42 4.39
N LEU A 106 18.97 -1.81 3.55
CA LEU A 106 19.01 -0.37 3.29
C LEU A 106 17.73 0.33 3.76
N PRO A 107 17.85 1.55 4.31
CA PRO A 107 16.68 2.39 4.51
C PRO A 107 16.07 2.77 3.15
N ILE A 108 14.74 2.75 3.06
CA ILE A 108 14.00 3.15 1.84
C ILE A 108 14.16 4.64 1.56
N HIS A 109 14.35 5.45 2.61
CA HIS A 109 14.45 6.90 2.50
C HIS A 109 15.26 7.49 3.68
N GLY A 110 15.81 8.69 3.48
CA GLY A 110 16.63 9.40 4.47
C GLY A 110 15.86 10.23 5.51
N LEU A 111 14.52 10.16 5.57
CA LEU A 111 13.73 11.13 6.35
C LEU A 111 14.14 11.30 7.83
N PHE A 112 14.63 10.25 8.49
CA PHE A 112 15.10 10.32 9.88
C PHE A 112 16.39 11.13 10.07
N GLU A 113 17.10 11.44 8.99
CA GLU A 113 18.32 12.26 9.00
C GLU A 113 18.01 13.76 9.08
N HIS A 114 16.78 14.18 8.77
CA HIS A 114 16.35 15.57 8.94
C HIS A 114 16.27 15.94 10.42
N ARG A 115 16.96 17.02 10.82
CA ARG A 115 16.97 17.48 12.23
C ARG A 115 15.57 17.65 12.84
N GLU A 116 14.60 18.06 12.03
CA GLU A 116 13.23 18.36 12.48
C GLU A 116 12.19 17.33 11.98
N TRP A 117 12.62 16.12 11.58
CA TRP A 117 11.72 15.07 11.09
C TRP A 117 10.51 14.84 12.00
N HIS A 118 10.73 14.89 13.31
CA HIS A 118 9.75 14.61 14.36
C HIS A 118 8.56 15.57 14.38
N LYS A 119 8.63 16.72 13.71
CA LYS A 119 7.53 17.68 13.62
C LYS A 119 6.45 17.27 12.63
N HIS A 120 6.83 16.58 11.56
CA HIS A 120 5.94 16.32 10.42
C HIS A 120 5.84 14.84 10.07
N PHE A 121 6.87 14.04 10.33
CA PHE A 121 6.92 12.66 9.89
C PHE A 121 6.37 11.67 10.92
N VAL A 122 5.47 10.81 10.45
CA VAL A 122 4.96 9.64 11.15
C VAL A 122 5.21 8.40 10.31
N HIS A 123 6.00 7.47 10.84
CA HIS A 123 6.28 6.19 10.21
C HIS A 123 5.41 5.11 10.82
N LEU A 124 4.71 4.32 10.00
CA LEU A 124 3.95 3.15 10.41
C LEU A 124 4.64 1.88 9.92
N TYR A 125 4.77 0.90 10.81
CA TYR A 125 5.41 -0.38 10.53
C TYR A 125 4.53 -1.56 10.98
N SER A 126 4.64 -2.68 10.28
CA SER A 126 3.84 -3.88 10.57
C SER A 126 4.69 -5.13 10.61
N PHE A 127 4.56 -5.89 11.70
CA PHE A 127 5.19 -7.21 11.84
C PHE A 127 4.41 -8.31 11.11
N SER A 128 3.23 -7.98 10.56
CA SER A 128 2.29 -8.95 10.01
C SER A 128 2.83 -9.72 8.81
N LYS A 129 3.58 -9.03 7.93
CA LYS A 129 3.99 -9.58 6.64
C LYS A 129 5.38 -10.18 6.71
N VAL A 130 6.33 -9.39 7.19
CA VAL A 130 7.75 -9.77 7.27
C VAL A 130 7.99 -11.01 8.15
N TYR A 131 7.26 -11.15 9.26
CA TYR A 131 7.40 -12.29 10.18
C TYR A 131 6.20 -13.26 10.13
N SER A 132 5.32 -13.14 9.14
CA SER A 132 4.10 -13.95 9.03
C SER A 132 3.17 -13.90 10.26
N LEU A 133 3.16 -12.77 10.98
CA LEU A 133 2.39 -12.57 12.22
C LEU A 133 1.02 -11.91 11.98
N THR A 134 0.38 -12.12 10.83
CA THR A 134 -0.88 -11.45 10.44
C THR A 134 -1.99 -11.58 11.50
N GLY A 135 -2.11 -12.76 12.11
CA GLY A 135 -3.09 -13.06 13.16
C GLY A 135 -2.74 -12.50 14.55
N HIS A 136 -1.50 -12.07 14.80
CA HIS A 136 -1.05 -11.58 16.11
C HIS A 136 -1.33 -10.10 16.35
N ARG A 137 -1.81 -9.38 15.33
CA ARG A 137 -2.32 -8.00 15.43
C ARG A 137 -1.34 -7.03 16.13
N THR A 138 -0.06 -7.12 15.77
CA THR A 138 0.99 -6.27 16.35
C THR A 138 1.65 -5.46 15.24
N GLY A 139 1.82 -4.16 15.49
CA GLY A 139 2.52 -3.21 14.64
C GLY A 139 3.33 -2.24 15.49
N ALA A 140 4.01 -1.31 14.85
CA ALA A 140 4.76 -0.24 15.50
C ALA A 140 4.57 1.07 14.75
N LEU A 141 4.82 2.18 15.43
CA LEU A 141 4.90 3.48 14.79
C LEU A 141 6.05 4.29 15.40
N VAL A 142 6.60 5.21 14.63
CA VAL A 142 7.57 6.20 15.07
C VAL A 142 7.01 7.58 14.73
N ALA A 143 7.01 8.48 15.71
CA ALA A 143 6.52 9.85 15.58
C ALA A 143 7.26 10.75 16.57
N GLY A 144 7.09 12.07 16.45
CA GLY A 144 7.65 12.99 17.42
C GLY A 144 7.04 12.86 18.82
N PRO A 145 7.79 13.18 19.89
CA PRO A 145 7.36 12.97 21.28
C PRO A 145 6.01 13.62 21.62
N ALA A 146 5.76 14.84 21.14
CA ALA A 146 4.50 15.54 21.38
C ALA A 146 3.28 14.83 20.76
N LEU A 147 3.47 14.22 19.57
CA LEU A 147 2.42 13.45 18.91
C LEU A 147 2.25 12.07 19.57
N LEU A 148 3.34 11.42 19.97
CA LEU A 148 3.31 10.15 20.70
C LEU A 148 2.48 10.26 21.98
N GLU A 149 2.64 11.33 22.75
CA GLU A 149 1.84 11.56 23.97
C GLU A 149 0.32 11.60 23.69
N GLN A 150 -0.10 12.17 22.55
CA GLN A 150 -1.51 12.15 22.17
C GLN A 150 -1.96 10.79 21.62
N ILE A 151 -1.07 10.09 20.91
CA ILE A 151 -1.34 8.75 20.38
C ILE A 151 -1.58 7.78 21.54
N GLU A 152 -0.78 7.85 22.60
CA GLU A 152 -0.93 7.01 23.79
C GLU A 152 -2.31 7.19 24.45
N LYS A 153 -2.80 8.44 24.57
CA LYS A 153 -4.16 8.72 25.10
C LYS A 153 -5.26 8.08 24.25
N VAL A 154 -5.11 8.08 22.93
CA VAL A 154 -6.07 7.42 22.02
C VAL A 154 -5.95 5.90 22.14
N GLN A 155 -4.72 5.37 22.20
CA GLN A 155 -4.46 3.95 22.35
C GLN A 155 -5.09 3.41 23.65
N ASP A 156 -4.92 4.11 24.77
CA ASP A 156 -5.51 3.77 26.06
C ASP A 156 -7.04 3.67 26.01
N CYS A 157 -7.69 4.58 25.26
CA CYS A 157 -9.14 4.60 25.11
C CYS A 157 -9.68 3.58 24.09
N THR A 158 -8.84 3.04 23.20
CA THR A 158 -9.29 2.21 22.06
C THR A 158 -8.93 0.74 22.19
N ALA A 159 -7.70 0.45 22.62
CA ALA A 159 -7.16 -0.92 22.69
C ALA A 159 -6.33 -1.19 23.94
N ILE A 160 -6.00 -0.15 24.73
CA ILE A 160 -5.12 -0.18 25.92
C ILE A 160 -3.68 -0.52 25.55
N CYS A 161 -3.41 -1.72 25.06
CA CYS A 161 -2.06 -2.14 24.69
C CYS A 161 -2.09 -3.19 23.57
N ALA A 162 -0.97 -3.35 22.86
CA ALA A 162 -0.82 -4.42 21.89
C ALA A 162 -0.86 -5.81 22.59
N PRO A 163 -1.37 -6.87 21.94
CA PRO A 163 -1.40 -8.21 22.52
C PRO A 163 0.00 -8.69 22.93
N HIS A 164 0.17 -9.11 24.20
CA HIS A 164 1.48 -9.50 24.73
C HIS A 164 2.15 -10.63 23.93
N ALA A 165 1.40 -11.65 23.51
CA ALA A 165 1.93 -12.73 22.67
C ALA A 165 2.48 -12.22 21.33
N GLY A 166 1.82 -11.23 20.73
CA GLY A 166 2.29 -10.60 19.50
C GLY A 166 3.53 -9.74 19.70
N GLN A 167 3.65 -9.04 20.84
CA GLN A 167 4.86 -8.31 21.22
C GLN A 167 6.06 -9.24 21.40
N LEU A 168 5.89 -10.38 22.07
CA LEU A 168 6.95 -11.40 22.24
C LEU A 168 7.39 -11.98 20.89
N ALA A 169 6.44 -12.32 20.02
CA ALA A 169 6.74 -12.84 18.69
C ALA A 169 7.46 -11.80 17.80
N ALA A 170 7.01 -10.54 17.81
CA ALA A 170 7.65 -9.46 17.08
C ALA A 170 9.09 -9.20 17.58
N LEU A 171 9.30 -9.19 18.90
CA LEU A 171 10.63 -9.05 19.50
C LEU A 171 11.56 -10.19 19.10
N TYR A 172 11.06 -11.43 19.10
CA TYR A 172 11.82 -12.58 18.63
C TYR A 172 12.21 -12.42 17.16
N GLY A 173 11.27 -12.01 16.31
CA GLY A 173 11.52 -11.74 14.88
C GLY A 173 12.62 -10.72 14.67
N LEU A 174 12.55 -9.58 15.35
CA LEU A 174 13.55 -8.51 15.27
C LEU A 174 14.95 -8.95 15.68
N LYS A 175 15.06 -9.81 16.70
CA LYS A 175 16.36 -10.25 17.24
C LYS A 175 16.98 -11.43 16.51
N ASN A 176 16.17 -12.31 15.90
CA ASN A 176 16.64 -13.63 15.48
C ASN A 176 16.34 -13.98 14.02
N LEU A 177 15.44 -13.25 13.34
CA LEU A 177 14.95 -13.66 12.01
C LEU A 177 15.51 -12.81 10.86
N HIS A 178 16.72 -12.27 10.98
CA HIS A 178 17.33 -11.48 9.91
C HIS A 178 17.47 -12.30 8.61
N ASP A 179 18.06 -13.49 8.67
CA ASP A 179 18.26 -14.36 7.50
C ASP A 179 16.93 -14.80 6.87
N TRP A 180 15.92 -15.08 7.71
CA TRP A 180 14.57 -15.37 7.26
C TRP A 180 13.96 -14.21 6.46
N LYS A 181 14.15 -12.96 6.90
CA LYS A 181 13.69 -11.79 6.15
C LYS A 181 14.35 -11.70 4.78
N LEU A 182 15.68 -11.90 4.73
CA LEU A 182 16.43 -11.89 3.47
C LEU A 182 15.94 -12.96 2.50
N GLU A 183 15.70 -14.18 3.00
CA GLU A 183 15.15 -15.27 2.19
C GLU A 183 13.76 -14.91 1.65
N LYS A 184 12.86 -14.41 2.50
CA LYS A 184 11.50 -14.04 2.08
C LYS A 184 11.47 -12.86 1.11
N ALA A 185 12.35 -11.88 1.26
CA ALA A 185 12.50 -10.81 0.29
C ALA A 185 12.93 -11.35 -1.09
N ARG A 186 13.94 -12.24 -1.11
CA ARG A 186 14.40 -12.89 -2.37
C ARG A 186 13.32 -13.72 -3.03
N GLU A 187 12.60 -14.55 -2.29
CA GLU A 187 11.47 -15.33 -2.82
C GLU A 187 10.43 -14.43 -3.48
N LEU A 188 10.10 -13.31 -2.83
CA LEU A 188 9.08 -12.40 -3.33
C LEU A 188 9.56 -11.63 -4.56
N GLN A 189 10.85 -11.27 -4.60
CA GLN A 189 11.46 -10.68 -5.79
C GLN A 189 11.43 -11.64 -6.98
N VAL A 190 11.78 -12.93 -6.78
CA VAL A 190 11.66 -13.96 -7.83
C VAL A 190 10.24 -14.06 -8.35
N ARG A 191 9.24 -14.08 -7.45
CA ARG A 191 7.82 -14.11 -7.85
C ARG A 191 7.40 -12.84 -8.60
N ALA A 192 7.87 -11.67 -8.16
CA ALA A 192 7.57 -10.38 -8.79
C ALA A 192 8.14 -10.29 -10.22
N GLU A 193 9.37 -10.77 -10.44
CA GLU A 193 9.95 -10.83 -11.79
C GLU A 193 9.23 -11.86 -12.66
N ALA A 194 8.93 -13.05 -12.13
CA ALA A 194 8.24 -14.08 -12.88
C ALA A 194 6.83 -13.66 -13.33
N ILE A 195 6.07 -12.93 -12.50
CA ILE A 195 4.75 -12.41 -12.92
C ILE A 195 4.90 -11.31 -13.97
N LYS A 196 5.92 -10.43 -13.88
CA LYS A 196 6.19 -9.42 -14.92
C LYS A 196 6.48 -10.09 -16.26
N THR A 197 7.40 -11.06 -16.30
CA THR A 197 7.72 -11.81 -17.51
C THR A 197 6.50 -12.54 -18.07
N ALA A 198 5.67 -13.16 -17.22
CA ALA A 198 4.48 -13.84 -17.69
C ALA A 198 3.50 -12.87 -18.39
N PHE A 199 3.39 -11.64 -17.90
CA PHE A 199 2.53 -10.60 -18.48
C PHE A 199 3.04 -10.00 -19.80
N GLU A 200 4.27 -10.33 -20.24
CA GLU A 200 4.80 -9.95 -21.56
C GLU A 200 4.23 -10.81 -22.70
N HIS A 201 3.35 -11.77 -22.41
CA HIS A 201 2.76 -12.66 -23.40
C HIS A 201 2.00 -11.86 -24.49
N PRO A 202 2.27 -12.08 -25.79
CA PRO A 202 1.79 -11.21 -26.87
C PRO A 202 0.26 -11.20 -27.04
N ASP A 203 -0.42 -12.30 -26.71
CA ASP A 203 -1.88 -12.40 -26.80
C ASP A 203 -2.62 -11.83 -25.57
N LEU A 204 -1.91 -11.33 -24.56
CA LEU A 204 -2.50 -10.79 -23.34
C LEU A 204 -2.84 -9.30 -23.52
N ASN A 205 -4.12 -8.98 -23.44
CA ASN A 205 -4.65 -7.61 -23.51
C ASN A 205 -4.80 -6.94 -22.13
N TYR A 206 -4.53 -7.67 -21.04
CA TYR A 206 -4.40 -7.08 -19.72
C TYR A 206 -3.05 -6.39 -19.60
N ARG A 207 -3.03 -5.16 -19.11
CA ARG A 207 -1.79 -4.41 -18.90
C ARG A 207 -1.37 -4.49 -17.44
N LEU A 208 -0.18 -5.00 -17.18
CA LEU A 208 0.42 -4.93 -15.84
C LEU A 208 0.88 -3.50 -15.58
N ILE A 209 0.27 -2.83 -14.61
CA ILE A 209 0.63 -1.45 -14.22
C ILE A 209 1.85 -1.47 -13.31
N CYS A 210 1.82 -2.32 -12.29
CA CYS A 210 2.96 -2.55 -11.42
C CYS A 210 2.82 -3.91 -10.73
N ALA A 211 3.97 -4.51 -10.38
CA ALA A 211 4.04 -5.69 -9.54
C ALA A 211 5.21 -5.54 -8.57
N GLY A 212 4.92 -5.62 -7.29
CA GLY A 212 5.91 -5.44 -6.24
C GLY A 212 5.32 -5.73 -4.87
N ALA A 213 6.21 -6.01 -3.91
CA ALA A 213 5.83 -6.63 -2.65
C ALA A 213 4.84 -7.78 -2.89
N TYR A 214 3.58 -7.63 -2.46
CA TYR A 214 2.61 -8.72 -2.46
C TYR A 214 1.64 -8.70 -3.64
N PHE A 215 1.65 -7.63 -4.44
CA PHE A 215 0.52 -7.30 -5.31
C PHE A 215 0.94 -6.98 -6.74
N ALA A 216 0.10 -7.43 -7.67
CA ALA A 216 0.11 -7.00 -9.05
C ALA A 216 -1.18 -6.23 -9.32
N TYR A 217 -1.02 -5.00 -9.81
CA TYR A 217 -2.13 -4.13 -10.18
C TYR A 217 -2.21 -4.06 -11.69
N ILE A 218 -3.38 -4.40 -12.20
CA ILE A 218 -3.56 -4.78 -13.59
C ILE A 218 -4.74 -4.03 -14.15
N GLU A 219 -4.55 -3.43 -15.30
CA GLU A 219 -5.61 -2.84 -16.10
C GLU A 219 -6.27 -3.91 -16.97
N HIS A 220 -7.60 -4.01 -16.94
CA HIS A 220 -8.33 -4.97 -17.76
C HIS A 220 -8.83 -4.34 -19.07
N PRO A 221 -8.93 -5.10 -20.18
CA PRO A 221 -9.26 -4.53 -21.49
C PRO A 221 -10.74 -4.13 -21.65
N PHE A 222 -11.62 -4.56 -20.73
CA PHE A 222 -13.06 -4.41 -20.92
C PHE A 222 -13.61 -3.02 -20.61
N ASN A 223 -14.75 -2.69 -21.23
CA ASN A 223 -15.55 -1.49 -20.93
C ASN A 223 -16.69 -1.84 -19.96
N THR A 224 -16.36 -2.49 -18.85
CA THR A 224 -17.31 -2.87 -17.79
C THR A 224 -16.68 -2.61 -16.43
N PRO A 225 -17.46 -2.40 -15.36
CA PRO A 225 -16.91 -2.19 -14.03
C PRO A 225 -16.03 -3.35 -13.54
N SER A 226 -14.96 -3.02 -12.83
CA SER A 226 -13.99 -3.97 -12.26
C SER A 226 -14.65 -5.12 -11.49
N ARG A 227 -15.76 -4.86 -10.80
CA ARG A 227 -16.52 -5.87 -10.04
C ARG A 227 -17.10 -6.97 -10.93
N SER A 228 -17.60 -6.61 -12.12
CA SER A 228 -18.13 -7.57 -13.10
C SER A 228 -17.00 -8.42 -13.68
N VAL A 229 -15.85 -7.81 -13.93
CA VAL A 229 -14.65 -8.52 -14.40
C VAL A 229 -14.19 -9.55 -13.38
N VAL A 230 -14.02 -9.14 -12.12
CA VAL A 230 -13.58 -10.04 -11.04
C VAL A 230 -14.57 -11.16 -10.81
N LYS A 231 -15.88 -10.89 -10.79
CA LYS A 231 -16.91 -11.93 -10.66
C LYS A 231 -16.76 -12.99 -11.75
N ARG A 232 -16.61 -12.57 -13.01
CA ARG A 232 -16.43 -13.48 -14.14
C ARG A 232 -15.13 -14.28 -14.05
N LEU A 233 -14.01 -13.64 -13.67
CA LEU A 233 -12.73 -14.32 -13.47
C LEU A 233 -12.83 -15.44 -12.43
N ILE A 234 -13.58 -15.21 -11.35
CA ILE A 234 -13.82 -16.23 -10.32
C ILE A 234 -14.71 -17.35 -10.85
N GLU A 235 -15.86 -17.03 -11.42
CA GLU A 235 -16.90 -18.01 -11.78
C GLU A 235 -16.54 -18.90 -12.98
N LYS A 236 -15.75 -18.38 -13.93
CA LYS A 236 -15.49 -19.07 -15.21
C LYS A 236 -14.02 -19.44 -15.44
N PHE A 237 -13.10 -18.78 -14.75
CA PHE A 237 -11.65 -18.93 -15.00
C PHE A 237 -10.89 -19.31 -13.74
N ASP A 238 -11.57 -19.53 -12.61
CA ASP A 238 -10.97 -19.90 -11.33
C ASP A 238 -9.82 -18.95 -10.91
N LEU A 239 -10.01 -17.64 -11.14
CA LEU A 239 -9.05 -16.59 -10.80
C LEU A 239 -9.64 -15.63 -9.76
N VAL A 240 -9.12 -15.71 -8.54
CA VAL A 240 -9.54 -14.83 -7.44
C VAL A 240 -8.71 -13.55 -7.43
N SER A 241 -9.37 -12.40 -7.62
CA SER A 241 -8.80 -11.04 -7.54
C SER A 241 -9.70 -10.12 -6.71
N LEU A 242 -9.22 -8.91 -6.43
CA LEU A 242 -10.06 -7.83 -5.91
C LEU A 242 -10.33 -6.77 -6.99
N PRO A 243 -11.56 -6.22 -7.04
CA PRO A 243 -11.89 -5.17 -7.99
C PRO A 243 -11.22 -3.86 -7.60
N GLY A 244 -10.76 -3.10 -8.60
CA GLY A 244 -10.11 -1.81 -8.42
C GLY A 244 -10.96 -0.81 -7.64
N SER A 245 -12.29 -0.87 -7.79
CA SER A 245 -13.26 0.00 -7.09
C SER A 245 -13.15 -0.01 -5.56
N TYR A 246 -12.53 -1.03 -4.96
CA TYR A 246 -12.29 -1.06 -3.51
C TYR A 246 -11.16 -0.12 -3.07
N PHE A 247 -10.29 0.30 -4.00
CA PHE A 247 -9.08 1.07 -3.70
C PHE A 247 -9.23 2.56 -4.00
N GLY A 248 -10.46 3.03 -4.24
CA GLY A 248 -10.81 4.43 -4.38
C GLY A 248 -11.60 4.73 -5.66
N PRO A 249 -12.01 6.00 -5.85
CA PRO A 249 -12.77 6.40 -7.02
C PRO A 249 -11.95 6.28 -8.31
N LYS A 250 -12.64 6.13 -9.43
CA LYS A 250 -12.05 6.02 -10.78
C LYS A 250 -11.09 4.84 -10.97
N GLN A 251 -11.18 3.82 -10.12
CA GLN A 251 -10.36 2.61 -10.22
C GLN A 251 -11.08 1.46 -10.95
N GLU A 252 -12.18 1.73 -11.64
CA GLU A 252 -13.01 0.69 -12.27
C GLU A 252 -12.34 -0.06 -13.41
N LYS A 253 -11.22 0.45 -13.92
CA LYS A 253 -10.45 -0.14 -15.02
C LYS A 253 -9.39 -1.14 -14.53
N PHE A 254 -9.22 -1.26 -13.20
CA PHE A 254 -8.16 -2.03 -12.59
C PHE A 254 -8.68 -3.19 -11.76
N ILE A 255 -7.83 -4.20 -11.58
CA ILE A 255 -7.98 -5.31 -10.63
C ILE A 255 -6.66 -5.53 -9.91
N ARG A 256 -6.72 -6.15 -8.72
CA ARG A 256 -5.54 -6.51 -7.93
C ARG A 256 -5.45 -8.01 -7.73
N PHE A 257 -4.34 -8.61 -8.15
CA PHE A 257 -3.94 -9.95 -7.69
C PHE A 257 -2.99 -9.85 -6.51
N ALA A 258 -3.13 -10.79 -5.56
CA ALA A 258 -2.13 -11.03 -4.54
C ALA A 258 -1.33 -12.28 -4.94
N PHE A 259 -0.05 -12.13 -5.25
CA PHE A 259 0.78 -13.23 -5.76
C PHE A 259 1.76 -13.78 -4.73
N ALA A 260 1.85 -13.17 -3.54
CA ALA A 260 2.87 -13.51 -2.54
C ALA A 260 2.89 -15.00 -2.12
N ASN A 261 1.76 -15.70 -2.21
CA ASN A 261 1.63 -17.13 -1.87
C ASN A 261 1.48 -18.03 -3.10
N VAL A 262 1.74 -17.52 -4.30
CA VAL A 262 1.66 -18.27 -5.56
C VAL A 262 3.08 -18.63 -6.00
N HIS A 263 3.32 -19.91 -6.24
CA HIS A 263 4.58 -20.38 -6.81
C HIS A 263 4.72 -19.90 -8.26
N GLU A 264 5.92 -19.47 -8.65
CA GLU A 264 6.21 -18.82 -9.94
C GLU A 264 5.81 -19.67 -11.16
N SER A 265 5.85 -21.00 -11.03
CA SER A 265 5.43 -21.95 -12.07
C SER A 265 3.96 -21.80 -12.48
N HIS A 266 3.12 -21.17 -11.66
CA HIS A 266 1.70 -20.98 -11.96
C HIS A 266 1.40 -19.69 -12.73
N PHE A 267 2.33 -18.76 -12.91
CA PHE A 267 2.01 -17.47 -13.56
C PHE A 267 1.63 -17.63 -15.04
N ASN A 268 2.23 -18.59 -15.75
CA ASN A 268 1.83 -18.93 -17.12
C ASN A 268 0.38 -19.46 -17.19
N GLU A 269 -0.06 -20.21 -16.17
CA GLU A 269 -1.46 -20.65 -16.05
C GLU A 269 -2.40 -19.46 -15.81
N VAL A 270 -2.02 -18.53 -14.94
CA VAL A 270 -2.79 -17.30 -14.71
C VAL A 270 -2.97 -16.52 -16.01
N VAL A 271 -1.88 -16.30 -16.75
CA VAL A 271 -1.91 -15.56 -18.02
C VAL A 271 -2.78 -16.28 -19.06
N ARG A 272 -2.68 -17.60 -19.18
CA ARG A 272 -3.55 -18.36 -20.09
C ARG A 272 -5.03 -18.21 -19.76
N ARG A 273 -5.39 -18.24 -18.46
CA ARG A 273 -6.77 -18.02 -18.00
C ARG A 273 -7.24 -16.60 -18.29
N LEU A 274 -6.37 -15.60 -18.12
CA LEU A 274 -6.67 -14.21 -18.49
C LEU A 274 -6.90 -14.08 -20.00
N ILE A 275 -6.06 -14.70 -20.84
CA ILE A 275 -6.26 -14.74 -22.31
C ILE A 275 -7.61 -15.38 -22.65
N GLY A 276 -7.95 -16.52 -22.04
CA GLY A 276 -9.27 -17.15 -22.19
C GLY A 276 -10.43 -16.21 -21.83
N SER A 277 -10.25 -15.38 -20.79
CA SER A 277 -11.25 -14.38 -20.40
C SER A 277 -11.42 -13.24 -21.40
N GLN A 278 -10.47 -13.01 -22.30
CA GLN A 278 -10.62 -11.97 -23.34
C GLN A 278 -11.52 -12.42 -24.48
N GLN A 279 -11.64 -13.74 -24.71
CA GLN A 279 -12.28 -14.31 -25.89
C GLN A 279 -13.81 -14.41 -25.76
N GLU A 280 -14.35 -14.55 -24.54
CA GLU A 280 -15.80 -14.40 -24.35
C GLU A 280 -16.15 -12.93 -24.07
N VAL A 281 -17.00 -12.36 -24.93
CA VAL A 281 -17.52 -10.99 -24.74
C VAL A 281 -18.42 -10.95 -23.50
N PHE A 282 -18.33 -9.88 -22.71
CA PHE A 282 -19.35 -9.56 -21.70
C PHE A 282 -20.68 -9.30 -22.42
N LEU A 283 -21.51 -10.34 -22.55
CA LEU A 283 -22.91 -10.23 -22.98
C LEU A 283 -23.76 -9.59 -21.87
#